data_AF-A0A946ISR0-F1
#
_entry.id   AF-A0A946ISR0-F1
#
_cell.length_a   1.000
_cell.length_b   1.000
_cell.length_c   1.000
_cell.angle_alpha   90.00
_cell.angle_beta   90.00
_cell.angle_gamma   90.00
#
_symmetry.space_group_name_H-M   'P 1'
#
loop_
_entity.id
_entity.type
_entity.pdbx_description
1 polymer ?
#
loop_
_entity_poly.entity_id
_entity_poly.type
_entity_poly.pdbx_seq_one_letter_code
_entity_poly.pdbx_strand_id
1 'polypeptide(L)'
;MPKKTSKTGSELFIVDNSDTDWKVVKYLHDWCQIAKSIDIATGYFEIGSLLALQDEWQKVDKIRILMGDEVSKRTKRAFEQGLQEITARLDDSIEKEKEKNDFLTGVSAIVEAIRSGKIECRVYKKDKFHAKAYITHARMEAVGSFALVGSSNFTYPGLTENIELNVQITGGPVNVLREWYEEHWKSAEDVSPEILKTMDRHIQEYSPFEIYAKALQEFFRGHEQTATEWELNESEIYPILAQYQKEGYHGLLKRSSNHGGAFLCDGVGLGKTFVGLMLIERLVMHDRLNVALFVPKSARIPVWEQKLKRYLPHIFGKYSKLEIFNHTDLLAPKHQEDLESVR
;
A
#
# COMPACT_ATOMS: atom_id res chain seq x y z
N MET A 1 -8.57 41.90 -15.88
CA MET A 1 -7.54 40.87 -16.10
C MET A 1 -6.28 41.53 -16.66
N PRO A 2 -5.09 41.22 -16.15
CA PRO A 2 -3.85 41.71 -16.75
C PRO A 2 -3.64 40.99 -18.09
N LYS A 3 -3.60 41.73 -19.20
CA LYS A 3 -3.20 41.19 -20.50
C LYS A 3 -1.67 41.08 -20.52
N LYS A 4 -1.13 39.86 -20.52
CA LYS A 4 0.28 39.64 -20.83
C LYS A 4 0.44 39.77 -22.35
N THR A 5 0.77 40.96 -22.83
CA THR A 5 1.14 41.15 -24.24
C THR A 5 2.49 40.52 -24.48
N SER A 6 2.51 39.48 -25.32
CA SER A 6 3.76 38.94 -25.87
C SER A 6 4.60 40.06 -26.49
N LYS A 7 5.93 39.92 -26.48
CA LYS A 7 6.84 40.79 -27.27
C LYS A 7 6.49 40.80 -28.76
N THR A 8 5.74 39.81 -29.25
CA THR A 8 5.25 39.68 -30.63
C THR A 8 3.85 40.27 -30.87
N GLY A 9 3.21 40.88 -29.86
CA GLY A 9 1.88 41.48 -29.99
C GLY A 9 0.71 40.48 -30.06
N SER A 10 0.93 39.19 -29.78
CA SER A 10 -0.12 38.18 -29.77
C SER A 10 -0.99 38.25 -28.51
N GLU A 11 -2.30 38.07 -28.67
CA GLU A 11 -3.30 37.95 -27.59
C GLU A 11 -3.31 36.58 -26.89
N LEU A 12 -2.35 35.70 -27.21
CA LEU A 12 -2.26 34.36 -26.68
C LEU A 12 -1.70 34.39 -25.25
N PHE A 13 -2.49 33.93 -24.27
CA PHE A 13 -2.09 33.91 -22.87
C PHE A 13 -1.61 32.51 -22.45
N ILE A 14 -0.34 32.43 -22.04
CA ILE A 14 0.32 31.19 -21.62
C ILE A 14 0.40 31.13 -20.10
N VAL A 15 0.07 29.96 -19.54
CA VAL A 15 0.19 29.64 -18.11
C VAL A 15 1.19 28.50 -17.96
N ASP A 16 2.25 28.75 -17.20
CA ASP A 16 3.38 27.85 -16.96
C ASP A 16 3.84 28.01 -15.51
N ASN A 17 4.08 26.92 -14.80
CA ASN A 17 4.48 26.99 -13.39
C ASN A 17 5.93 27.46 -13.20
N SER A 18 6.73 27.57 -14.28
CA SER A 18 8.03 28.24 -14.24
C SER A 18 7.92 29.77 -13.99
N ASP A 19 6.74 30.35 -14.27
CA ASP A 19 6.43 31.74 -13.98
C ASP A 19 6.09 31.92 -12.48
N THR A 20 6.57 33.01 -11.89
CA THR A 20 6.31 33.32 -10.47
C THR A 20 4.90 33.81 -10.23
N ASP A 21 4.30 34.47 -11.23
CA ASP A 21 2.99 35.10 -11.13
C ASP A 21 1.86 34.29 -11.75
N TRP A 22 2.17 33.36 -12.67
CA TRP A 22 1.20 32.69 -13.54
C TRP A 22 1.30 31.17 -13.54
N LYS A 23 1.17 30.59 -12.34
CA LYS A 23 1.01 29.15 -12.15
C LYS A 23 -0.41 28.69 -12.43
N VAL A 24 -0.56 27.42 -12.82
CA VAL A 24 -1.89 26.84 -13.08
C VAL A 24 -2.75 26.81 -11.81
N VAL A 25 -2.17 26.56 -10.64
CA VAL A 25 -2.89 26.64 -9.35
C VAL A 25 -3.54 28.01 -9.15
N LYS A 26 -2.82 29.10 -9.43
CA LYS A 26 -3.31 30.46 -9.23
C LYS A 26 -4.39 30.80 -10.25
N TYR A 27 -4.20 30.37 -11.50
CA TYR A 27 -5.23 30.47 -12.53
C TYR A 27 -6.54 29.81 -12.07
N LEU A 28 -6.49 28.55 -11.65
CA LEU A 28 -7.68 27.81 -11.21
C LEU A 28 -8.29 28.40 -9.93
N HIS A 29 -7.46 28.81 -8.98
CA HIS A 29 -7.87 29.48 -7.75
C HIS A 29 -8.69 30.74 -8.07
N ASP A 30 -8.19 31.63 -8.91
CA ASP A 30 -8.89 32.87 -9.30
C ASP A 30 -10.19 32.57 -10.05
N TRP A 31 -10.20 31.53 -10.89
CA TRP A 31 -11.41 31.10 -11.58
C TRP A 31 -12.47 30.54 -10.64
N CYS A 32 -12.09 29.89 -9.54
CA CYS A 32 -13.06 29.40 -8.57
C CYS A 32 -13.91 30.52 -7.94
N GLN A 33 -13.42 31.77 -7.93
CA GLN A 33 -14.16 32.92 -7.41
C GLN A 33 -15.27 33.41 -8.35
N ILE A 34 -15.15 33.13 -9.64
CA ILE A 34 -15.98 33.74 -10.70
C ILE A 34 -16.80 32.67 -11.43
N ALA A 35 -16.28 31.44 -11.50
CA ALA A 35 -16.93 30.31 -12.13
C ALA A 35 -18.12 29.82 -11.29
N LYS A 36 -19.16 29.41 -12.00
CA LYS A 36 -20.25 28.59 -11.47
C LYS A 36 -19.80 27.15 -11.34
N SER A 37 -19.12 26.62 -12.34
CA SER A 37 -18.65 25.23 -12.37
C SER A 37 -17.37 25.09 -13.15
N ILE A 38 -16.64 24.00 -12.90
CA ILE A 38 -15.38 23.68 -13.58
C ILE A 38 -15.41 22.22 -14.05
N ASP A 39 -15.10 22.04 -15.32
CA ASP A 39 -14.89 20.74 -15.95
C ASP A 39 -13.40 20.51 -16.15
N ILE A 40 -12.89 19.40 -15.65
CA ILE A 40 -11.48 19.04 -15.66
C ILE A 40 -11.34 17.76 -16.47
N ALA A 41 -10.61 17.80 -17.57
CA ALA A 41 -10.12 16.63 -18.28
C ALA A 41 -8.66 16.42 -17.89
N THR A 42 -8.30 15.23 -17.46
CA THR A 42 -6.94 14.94 -17.00
C THR A 42 -6.54 13.48 -17.22
N GLY A 43 -5.24 13.23 -17.30
CA GLY A 43 -4.72 11.85 -17.22
C GLY A 43 -4.62 11.36 -15.78
N TYR A 44 -4.22 12.26 -14.87
CA TYR A 44 -3.93 11.90 -13.49
C TYR A 44 -4.57 12.89 -12.51
N PHE A 45 -5.11 12.34 -11.43
CA PHE A 45 -5.70 13.08 -10.31
C PHE A 45 -4.99 12.72 -9.00
N GLU A 46 -4.60 13.74 -8.24
CA GLU A 46 -4.04 13.61 -6.89
C GLU A 46 -4.76 14.58 -5.95
N ILE A 47 -4.92 14.21 -4.67
CA ILE A 47 -5.66 15.04 -3.71
C ILE A 47 -5.05 16.43 -3.51
N GLY A 48 -3.72 16.52 -3.60
CA GLY A 48 -2.97 17.76 -3.44
C GLY A 48 -3.37 18.85 -4.44
N SER A 49 -3.94 18.47 -5.59
CA SER A 49 -4.45 19.43 -6.59
C SER A 49 -5.62 20.26 -6.06
N LEU A 50 -6.58 19.62 -5.36
CA LEU A 50 -7.73 20.30 -4.74
C LEU A 50 -7.32 21.02 -3.46
N LEU A 51 -6.46 20.42 -2.64
CA LEU A 51 -5.94 21.07 -1.44
C LEU A 51 -5.15 22.35 -1.76
N ALA A 52 -4.42 22.36 -2.88
CA ALA A 52 -3.70 23.56 -3.34
C ALA A 52 -4.64 24.72 -3.74
N LEU A 53 -5.91 24.43 -4.05
CA LEU A 53 -6.94 25.45 -4.28
C LEU A 53 -7.57 25.99 -2.97
N GLN A 54 -7.14 25.48 -1.81
CA GLN A 54 -7.60 25.91 -0.48
C GLN A 54 -9.13 25.87 -0.37
N ASP A 55 -9.78 26.92 0.15
CA ASP A 55 -11.23 27.00 0.25
C ASP A 55 -11.91 27.50 -1.03
N GLU A 56 -11.14 27.94 -2.03
CA GLU A 56 -11.70 28.57 -3.22
C GLU A 56 -12.52 27.59 -4.06
N TRP A 57 -12.08 26.33 -4.20
CA TRP A 57 -12.84 25.31 -4.93
C TRP A 57 -14.23 25.09 -4.33
N GLN A 58 -14.45 25.44 -3.05
CA GLN A 58 -15.77 25.36 -2.42
C GLN A 58 -16.73 26.45 -2.92
N LYS A 59 -16.23 27.52 -3.56
CA LYS A 59 -17.07 28.61 -4.09
C LYS A 59 -17.75 28.25 -5.41
N VAL A 60 -17.29 27.21 -6.12
CA VAL A 60 -17.98 26.72 -7.31
C VAL A 60 -19.13 25.78 -6.91
N ASP A 61 -20.19 25.75 -7.71
CA ASP A 61 -21.37 24.91 -7.47
C ASP A 61 -21.10 23.45 -7.85
N LYS A 62 -20.21 23.21 -8.83
CA LYS A 62 -19.93 21.87 -9.38
C LYS A 62 -18.51 21.76 -9.94
N ILE A 63 -17.85 20.63 -9.68
CA ILE A 63 -16.60 20.22 -10.32
C ILE A 63 -16.81 18.84 -10.94
N ARG A 64 -16.42 18.67 -12.21
CA ARG A 64 -16.45 17.38 -12.90
C ARG A 64 -15.04 16.99 -13.31
N ILE A 65 -14.57 15.84 -12.87
CA ILE A 65 -13.22 15.33 -13.14
C ILE A 65 -13.35 14.13 -14.07
N LEU A 66 -12.97 14.33 -15.32
CA LEU A 66 -12.90 13.31 -16.35
C LEU A 66 -11.46 12.82 -16.46
N MET A 67 -11.24 11.59 -16.02
CA MET A 67 -9.96 10.90 -16.04
C MET A 67 -9.85 9.98 -17.24
N GLY A 68 -8.62 9.69 -17.63
CA GLY A 68 -8.30 8.71 -18.65
C GLY A 68 -6.84 8.28 -18.58
N ASP A 69 -6.47 7.35 -19.44
CA ASP A 69 -5.14 6.74 -19.41
C ASP A 69 -4.49 6.72 -20.79
N GLU A 70 -3.20 6.41 -20.79
CA GLU A 70 -2.38 6.21 -21.97
C GLU A 70 -2.75 4.98 -22.80
N VAL A 71 -3.60 4.10 -22.25
CA VAL A 71 -4.13 2.89 -22.90
C VAL A 71 -5.65 2.86 -22.81
N SER A 72 -6.31 2.25 -23.81
CA SER A 72 -7.77 2.10 -23.81
C SER A 72 -8.22 1.06 -22.77
N LYS A 73 -9.28 1.36 -22.01
CA LYS A 73 -9.85 0.49 -20.97
C LYS A 73 -11.12 -0.24 -21.44
N ARG A 74 -11.12 -0.72 -22.70
CA ARG A 74 -12.31 -1.29 -23.37
C ARG A 74 -12.85 -2.56 -22.73
N THR A 75 -11.98 -3.39 -22.14
CA THR A 75 -12.38 -4.62 -21.46
C THR A 75 -12.61 -4.36 -19.98
N LYS A 76 -13.54 -5.10 -19.36
CA LYS A 76 -13.81 -4.99 -17.92
C LYS A 76 -12.54 -5.16 -17.08
N ARG A 77 -11.70 -6.14 -17.41
CA ARG A 77 -10.43 -6.38 -16.70
C ARG A 77 -9.43 -5.22 -16.85
N ALA A 78 -9.27 -4.66 -18.05
CA ALA A 78 -8.40 -3.52 -18.26
C ALA A 78 -8.91 -2.26 -17.54
N PHE A 79 -10.23 -2.09 -17.48
CA PHE A 79 -10.86 -1.03 -16.69
C PHE A 79 -10.61 -1.19 -15.19
N GLU A 80 -10.85 -2.38 -14.64
CA GLU A 80 -10.61 -2.67 -13.23
C GLU A 80 -9.14 -2.45 -12.84
N GLN A 81 -8.19 -2.90 -13.65
CA GLN A 81 -6.76 -2.63 -13.45
C GLN A 81 -6.45 -1.13 -13.50
N GLY A 82 -6.98 -0.45 -14.52
CA GLY A 82 -6.80 0.98 -14.67
C GLY A 82 -7.44 1.79 -13.55
N LEU A 83 -8.51 1.31 -12.92
CA LEU A 83 -9.15 1.93 -11.76
C LEU A 83 -8.36 1.67 -10.48
N GLN A 84 -7.76 0.47 -10.35
CA GLN A 84 -6.81 0.17 -9.28
C GLN A 84 -5.60 1.10 -9.33
N GLU A 85 -5.06 1.41 -10.51
CA GLU A 85 -3.94 2.35 -10.67
C GLU A 85 -4.33 3.79 -10.30
N ILE A 86 -5.53 4.24 -10.70
CA ILE A 86 -6.05 5.57 -10.33
C ILE A 86 -6.23 5.67 -8.82
N THR A 87 -6.87 4.68 -8.21
CA THR A 87 -7.14 4.66 -6.76
C THR A 87 -5.86 4.49 -5.95
N ALA A 88 -4.89 3.69 -6.41
CA ALA A 88 -3.57 3.57 -5.77
C ALA A 88 -2.79 4.89 -5.81
N ARG A 89 -2.78 5.59 -6.95
CA ARG A 89 -2.15 6.92 -7.05
C ARG A 89 -2.80 7.93 -6.10
N LEU A 90 -4.13 7.90 -6.00
CA LEU A 90 -4.85 8.76 -5.07
C LEU A 90 -4.49 8.44 -3.61
N ASP A 91 -4.49 7.15 -3.24
CA ASP A 91 -4.09 6.65 -1.91
C ASP A 91 -2.68 7.14 -1.55
N ASP A 92 -1.71 6.92 -2.43
CA ASP A 92 -0.32 7.37 -2.28
C ASP A 92 -0.24 8.90 -2.14
N SER A 93 -1.05 9.65 -2.89
CA SER A 93 -1.07 11.11 -2.80
C SER A 93 -1.58 11.61 -1.44
N ILE A 94 -2.52 10.89 -0.82
CA ILE A 94 -3.04 11.21 0.51
C ILE A 94 -2.01 10.81 1.58
N GLU A 95 -1.36 9.65 1.45
CA GLU A 95 -0.28 9.26 2.37
C GLU A 95 0.88 10.26 2.35
N LYS A 96 1.30 10.74 1.17
CA LYS A 96 2.31 11.81 1.06
C LYS A 96 1.85 13.13 1.67
N GLU A 97 0.57 13.46 1.55
CA GLU A 97 0.04 14.69 2.15
C GLU A 97 0.14 14.65 3.68
N LYS A 98 -0.01 13.48 4.31
CA LYS A 98 0.14 13.31 5.77
C LYS A 98 1.54 13.68 6.28
N GLU A 99 2.58 13.66 5.44
CA GLU A 99 3.95 14.02 5.84
C GLU A 99 4.10 15.51 6.19
N LYS A 100 3.19 16.37 5.70
CA LYS A 100 3.19 17.82 5.95
C LYS A 100 1.87 18.35 6.53
N ASN A 101 0.80 17.56 6.47
CA ASN A 101 -0.54 17.89 6.93
C ASN A 101 -1.04 16.74 7.82
N ASP A 102 -0.51 16.68 9.04
CA ASP A 102 -0.73 15.60 10.02
C ASP A 102 -2.22 15.27 10.25
N PHE A 103 -3.09 16.29 10.14
CA PHE A 103 -4.53 16.18 10.36
C PHE A 103 -5.35 16.06 9.07
N LEU A 104 -4.70 15.99 7.90
CA LEU A 104 -5.34 16.01 6.59
C LEU A 104 -6.41 17.11 6.47
N THR A 105 -6.10 18.29 7.01
CA THR A 105 -7.00 19.45 6.99
C THR A 105 -7.44 19.74 5.55
N GLY A 106 -8.75 19.86 5.34
CA GLY A 106 -9.36 20.08 4.02
C GLY A 106 -9.79 18.80 3.28
N VAL A 107 -9.21 17.63 3.58
CA VAL A 107 -9.58 16.37 2.90
C VAL A 107 -11.02 15.97 3.23
N SER A 108 -11.46 16.15 4.47
CA SER A 108 -12.85 15.88 4.88
C SER A 108 -13.88 16.68 4.07
N ALA A 109 -13.59 17.95 3.77
CA ALA A 109 -14.45 18.78 2.93
C ALA A 109 -14.51 18.26 1.48
N ILE A 110 -13.38 17.79 0.93
CA ILE A 110 -13.34 17.20 -0.40
C ILE A 110 -14.14 15.89 -0.45
N VAL A 111 -13.99 15.04 0.57
CA VAL A 111 -14.78 13.81 0.72
C VAL A 111 -16.28 14.12 0.72
N GLU A 112 -16.70 15.08 1.53
CA GLU A 112 -18.12 15.47 1.59
C GLU A 112 -18.60 16.10 0.27
N ALA A 113 -17.72 16.81 -0.45
CA ALA A 113 -18.04 17.32 -1.78
C ALA A 113 -18.22 16.22 -2.82
N ILE A 114 -17.45 15.13 -2.76
CA ILE A 114 -17.68 13.95 -3.60
C ILE A 114 -18.97 13.25 -3.20
N ARG A 115 -19.18 13.05 -1.89
CA ARG A 115 -20.37 12.37 -1.34
C ARG A 115 -21.68 13.09 -1.69
N SER A 116 -21.70 14.42 -1.60
CA SER A 116 -22.84 15.26 -1.99
C SER A 116 -23.02 15.42 -3.51
N GLY A 117 -22.07 14.89 -4.30
CA GLY A 117 -22.03 15.02 -5.74
C GLY A 117 -21.60 16.40 -6.22
N LYS A 118 -21.11 17.30 -5.35
CA LYS A 118 -20.50 18.57 -5.79
C LYS A 118 -19.27 18.32 -6.66
N ILE A 119 -18.49 17.29 -6.35
CA ILE A 119 -17.40 16.77 -7.18
C ILE A 119 -17.84 15.42 -7.75
N GLU A 120 -17.81 15.28 -9.07
CA GLU A 120 -18.07 14.01 -9.75
C GLU A 120 -16.82 13.54 -10.48
N CYS A 121 -16.50 12.25 -10.37
CA CYS A 121 -15.33 11.63 -10.98
C CYS A 121 -15.76 10.56 -11.99
N ARG A 122 -15.31 10.67 -13.24
CA ARG A 122 -15.55 9.67 -14.28
C ARG A 122 -14.28 9.23 -14.97
N VAL A 123 -14.27 8.00 -15.50
CA VAL A 123 -13.17 7.46 -16.32
C VAL A 123 -13.65 7.16 -17.72
N TYR A 124 -13.00 7.77 -18.72
CA TYR A 124 -13.24 7.45 -20.13
C TYR A 124 -12.55 6.14 -20.52
N LYS A 125 -13.31 5.19 -21.09
CA LYS A 125 -12.84 3.81 -21.33
C LYS A 125 -12.67 3.42 -22.79
N LYS A 126 -13.24 4.17 -23.74
CA LYS A 126 -13.33 3.74 -25.14
C LYS A 126 -11.98 3.81 -25.86
N ASP A 127 -11.19 4.86 -25.65
CA ASP A 127 -9.91 5.08 -26.34
C ASP A 127 -8.87 5.66 -25.37
N LYS A 128 -7.62 5.80 -25.83
CA LYS A 128 -6.57 6.52 -25.09
C LYS A 128 -7.05 7.94 -24.80
N PHE A 129 -6.99 8.36 -23.54
CA PHE A 129 -7.42 9.68 -23.12
C PHE A 129 -6.32 10.30 -22.26
N HIS A 130 -5.55 11.19 -22.88
CA HIS A 130 -4.42 11.88 -22.26
C HIS A 130 -4.59 13.40 -22.29
N ALA A 131 -5.83 13.87 -22.49
CA ALA A 131 -6.13 15.30 -22.52
C ALA A 131 -5.85 15.95 -21.17
N LYS A 132 -5.41 17.22 -21.20
CA LYS A 132 -5.45 18.10 -20.04
C LYS A 132 -6.14 19.40 -20.42
N ALA A 133 -7.31 19.60 -19.84
CA ALA A 133 -8.11 20.79 -20.07
C ALA A 133 -8.88 21.17 -18.80
N TYR A 134 -8.97 22.46 -18.52
CA TYR A 134 -9.73 23.04 -17.43
C TYR A 134 -10.71 24.03 -18.02
N ILE A 135 -11.99 23.68 -18.06
CA ILE A 135 -13.05 24.48 -18.70
C ILE A 135 -13.92 25.05 -17.60
N THR A 136 -13.96 26.38 -17.52
CA THR A 136 -14.70 27.13 -16.52
C THR A 136 -15.97 27.70 -17.12
N HIS A 137 -17.07 27.58 -16.38
CA HIS A 137 -18.38 28.11 -16.78
C HIS A 137 -18.69 29.29 -15.87
N ALA A 138 -18.66 30.52 -16.38
CA ALA A 138 -18.89 31.70 -15.55
C ALA A 138 -20.31 31.78 -15.00
N ARG A 139 -20.46 32.39 -13.80
CA ARG A 139 -21.79 32.69 -13.22
C ARG A 139 -22.58 33.71 -14.02
N MET A 140 -21.88 34.68 -14.63
CA MET A 140 -22.48 35.75 -15.43
C MET A 140 -22.14 35.54 -16.90
N GLU A 141 -23.16 35.57 -17.77
CA GLU A 141 -23.00 35.38 -19.21
C GLU A 141 -22.06 36.43 -19.84
N ALA A 142 -22.06 37.65 -19.31
CA ALA A 142 -21.17 38.74 -19.73
C ALA A 142 -19.67 38.47 -19.50
N VAL A 143 -19.32 37.59 -18.56
CA VAL A 143 -17.91 37.18 -18.32
C VAL A 143 -17.48 36.16 -19.38
N GLY A 144 -18.38 35.28 -19.82
CA GLY A 144 -18.09 34.21 -20.76
C GLY A 144 -17.36 33.01 -20.14
N SER A 145 -17.33 31.88 -20.85
CA SER A 145 -16.58 30.69 -20.43
C SER A 145 -15.11 30.78 -20.86
N PHE A 146 -14.21 30.19 -20.08
CA PHE A 146 -12.78 30.16 -20.38
C PHE A 146 -12.27 28.73 -20.28
N ALA A 147 -11.28 28.39 -21.10
CA ALA A 147 -10.60 27.11 -20.98
C ALA A 147 -9.09 27.30 -20.89
N LEU A 148 -8.43 26.44 -20.13
CA LEU A 148 -6.99 26.29 -20.14
C LEU A 148 -6.68 24.90 -20.68
N VAL A 149 -5.91 24.81 -21.77
CA VAL A 149 -5.59 23.54 -22.44
C VAL A 149 -4.07 23.42 -22.56
N GLY A 150 -3.52 22.26 -22.24
CA GLY A 150 -2.06 22.09 -22.27
C GLY A 150 -1.56 20.76 -21.73
N SER A 151 -0.44 20.80 -21.01
CA SER A 151 0.27 19.63 -20.50
C SER A 151 0.00 19.31 -19.01
N SER A 152 -0.57 20.25 -18.24
CA SER A 152 -0.74 20.12 -16.79
C SER A 152 -1.82 19.13 -16.37
N ASN A 153 -1.41 17.98 -15.80
CA ASN A 153 -2.36 17.08 -15.12
C ASN A 153 -2.92 17.72 -13.84
N PHE A 154 -4.02 17.18 -13.33
CA PHE A 154 -4.68 17.68 -12.11
C PHE A 154 -4.03 17.05 -10.87
N THR A 155 -2.75 17.35 -10.72
CA THR A 155 -1.86 16.86 -9.66
C THR A 155 -1.14 18.04 -9.01
N TYR A 156 -0.64 17.88 -7.78
CA TYR A 156 0.05 19.00 -7.13
C TYR A 156 1.24 19.50 -7.96
N PRO A 157 2.14 18.64 -8.48
CA PRO A 157 3.24 19.09 -9.33
C PRO A 157 2.78 19.71 -10.65
N GLY A 158 1.73 19.16 -11.28
CA GLY A 158 1.18 19.68 -12.54
C GLY A 158 0.58 21.08 -12.41
N LEU A 159 0.11 21.44 -11.21
CA LEU A 159 -0.43 22.76 -10.92
C LEU A 159 0.59 23.78 -10.39
N THR A 160 1.76 23.33 -9.90
CA THR A 160 2.64 24.19 -9.09
C THR A 160 4.15 24.12 -9.39
N GLU A 161 4.68 22.98 -9.84
CA GLU A 161 6.13 22.72 -9.89
C GLU A 161 6.63 22.43 -11.30
N ASN A 162 5.93 21.56 -12.03
CA ASN A 162 6.36 21.13 -13.36
C ASN A 162 6.41 22.32 -14.33
N ILE A 163 7.39 22.32 -15.22
CA ILE A 163 7.36 23.20 -16.39
C ILE A 163 6.25 22.68 -17.30
N GLU A 164 5.26 23.52 -17.55
CA GLU A 164 4.03 23.13 -18.25
C GLU A 164 3.70 24.17 -19.32
N LEU A 165 3.21 23.72 -20.47
CA LEU A 165 2.76 24.62 -21.52
C LEU A 165 1.24 24.56 -21.61
N ASN A 166 0.58 25.58 -21.10
CA ASN A 166 -0.86 25.73 -21.20
C ASN A 166 -1.24 27.03 -21.88
N VAL A 167 -2.28 26.97 -22.72
CA VAL A 167 -2.81 28.11 -23.45
C VAL A 167 -4.23 28.37 -22.99
N GLN A 168 -4.52 29.62 -22.64
CA GLN A 168 -5.88 30.05 -22.37
C GLN A 168 -6.64 30.26 -23.69
N ILE A 169 -7.83 29.69 -23.74
CA ILE A 169 -8.80 29.83 -24.81
C ILE A 169 -10.01 30.61 -24.27
N THR A 170 -10.48 31.58 -25.06
CA THR A 170 -11.59 32.47 -24.70
C THR A 170 -12.58 32.59 -25.86
N GLY A 171 -13.80 33.06 -25.58
CA GLY A 171 -14.82 33.33 -26.60
C GLY A 171 -15.40 32.07 -27.25
N GLY A 172 -15.80 32.19 -28.52
CA GLY A 172 -16.49 31.13 -29.27
C GLY A 172 -15.82 29.74 -29.25
N PRO A 173 -14.49 29.62 -29.41
CA PRO A 173 -13.79 28.33 -29.38
C PRO A 173 -13.96 27.53 -28.09
N VAL A 174 -14.30 28.18 -26.97
CA VAL A 174 -14.55 27.47 -25.69
C VAL A 174 -15.78 26.57 -25.81
N ASN A 175 -16.77 26.91 -26.64
CA ASN A 175 -17.94 26.07 -26.88
C ASN A 175 -17.56 24.72 -27.52
N VAL A 176 -16.58 24.71 -28.43
CA VAL A 176 -16.07 23.48 -29.04
C VAL A 176 -15.43 22.58 -27.99
N LEU A 177 -14.68 23.15 -27.04
CA LEU A 177 -14.08 22.40 -25.93
C LEU A 177 -15.15 21.85 -24.97
N ARG A 178 -16.22 22.60 -24.73
CA ARG A 178 -17.37 22.16 -23.92
C ARG A 178 -18.10 21.00 -24.58
N GLU A 179 -18.39 21.10 -25.87
CA GLU A 179 -19.02 20.02 -26.64
C GLU A 179 -18.17 18.76 -26.62
N TRP A 180 -16.85 18.90 -26.86
CA TRP A 180 -15.89 17.81 -26.75
C TRP A 180 -15.90 17.17 -25.35
N TYR A 181 -15.88 17.97 -24.28
CA TYR A 181 -15.92 17.46 -22.91
C TYR A 181 -17.22 16.68 -22.65
N GLU A 182 -18.36 17.23 -23.03
CA GLU A 182 -19.68 16.61 -22.83
C GLU A 182 -19.82 15.27 -23.55
N GLU A 183 -19.29 15.15 -24.78
CA GLU A 183 -19.29 13.90 -25.53
C GLU A 183 -18.55 12.78 -24.78
N HIS A 184 -17.36 13.10 -24.27
CA HIS A 184 -16.53 12.14 -23.54
C HIS A 184 -17.09 11.85 -22.15
N TRP A 185 -17.62 12.86 -21.45
CA TRP A 185 -18.27 12.74 -20.15
C TRP A 185 -19.45 11.76 -20.19
N LYS A 186 -20.31 11.87 -21.21
CA LYS A 186 -21.46 10.97 -21.43
C LYS A 186 -21.03 9.54 -21.75
N SER A 187 -19.85 9.37 -22.34
CA SER A 187 -19.27 8.06 -22.68
C SER A 187 -18.41 7.45 -21.57
N ALA A 188 -18.21 8.16 -20.46
CA ALA A 188 -17.38 7.75 -19.35
C ALA A 188 -18.17 7.03 -18.24
N GLU A 189 -17.46 6.21 -17.46
CA GLU A 189 -18.01 5.47 -16.35
C GLU A 189 -17.86 6.26 -15.05
N ASP A 190 -18.91 6.32 -14.23
CA ASP A 190 -18.84 6.94 -12.92
C ASP A 190 -17.97 6.10 -11.99
N VAL A 191 -16.96 6.75 -11.41
CA VAL A 191 -16.01 6.14 -10.46
C VAL A 191 -15.98 6.91 -9.14
N SER A 192 -16.90 7.85 -8.95
CA SER A 192 -17.02 8.61 -7.70
C SER A 192 -17.12 7.69 -6.47
N PRO A 193 -17.83 6.55 -6.50
CA PRO A 193 -17.87 5.61 -5.37
C PRO A 193 -16.51 5.00 -5.02
N GLU A 194 -15.70 4.64 -6.00
CA GLU A 194 -14.37 4.04 -5.79
C GLU A 194 -13.37 5.07 -5.28
N ILE A 195 -13.42 6.29 -5.83
CA ILE A 195 -12.64 7.43 -5.33
C ILE A 195 -13.02 7.74 -3.88
N LEU A 196 -14.32 7.82 -3.59
CA LEU A 196 -14.84 8.08 -2.25
C LEU A 196 -14.40 6.99 -1.26
N LYS A 197 -14.50 5.71 -1.64
CA LYS A 197 -14.07 4.58 -0.82
C LYS A 197 -12.58 4.65 -0.47
N THR A 198 -11.73 5.02 -1.43
CA THR A 198 -10.30 5.23 -1.16
C THR A 198 -10.10 6.34 -0.15
N MET A 199 -10.75 7.50 -0.34
CA MET A 199 -10.58 8.66 0.53
C MET A 199 -11.16 8.49 1.93
N ASP A 200 -12.32 7.86 2.07
CA ASP A 200 -13.02 7.63 3.34
C ASP A 200 -12.12 6.88 4.34
N ARG A 201 -11.29 5.94 3.88
CA ARG A 201 -10.32 5.21 4.73
C ARG A 201 -9.36 6.15 5.46
N HIS A 202 -8.94 7.23 4.82
CA HIS A 202 -7.93 8.13 5.38
C HIS A 202 -8.50 9.13 6.39
N ILE A 203 -9.81 9.41 6.32
CA ILE A 203 -10.49 10.35 7.22
C ILE A 203 -11.34 9.66 8.28
N GLN A 204 -11.31 8.34 8.33
CA GLN A 204 -12.05 7.58 9.33
C GLN A 204 -11.54 7.93 10.73
N GLU A 205 -12.43 8.46 11.56
CA GLU A 205 -12.15 8.65 12.97
C GLU A 205 -12.23 7.32 13.70
N TYR A 206 -11.23 7.05 14.53
CA TYR A 206 -11.18 5.89 15.41
C TYR A 206 -11.29 6.37 16.85
N SER A 207 -12.03 5.63 17.66
CA SER A 207 -12.14 5.92 19.08
C SER A 207 -10.77 5.78 19.77
N PRO A 208 -10.53 6.49 20.89
CA PRO A 208 -9.30 6.31 21.67
C PRO A 208 -9.06 4.85 22.07
N PHE A 209 -10.13 4.08 22.30
CA PHE A 209 -10.05 2.66 22.59
C PHE A 209 -9.56 1.84 21.39
N GLU A 210 -10.07 2.08 20.19
CA GLU A 210 -9.62 1.37 18.97
C GLU A 210 -8.15 1.67 18.68
N ILE A 211 -7.72 2.92 18.85
CA ILE A 211 -6.32 3.31 18.72
C ILE A 211 -5.46 2.58 19.75
N TYR A 212 -5.88 2.56 21.03
CA TYR A 212 -5.20 1.83 22.09
C TYR A 212 -5.12 0.32 21.79
N ALA A 213 -6.23 -0.30 21.40
CA ALA A 213 -6.29 -1.72 21.08
C ALA A 213 -5.43 -2.06 19.86
N LYS A 214 -5.41 -1.21 18.83
CA LYS A 214 -4.54 -1.38 17.66
C LYS A 214 -3.07 -1.22 18.03
N ALA A 215 -2.73 -0.25 18.87
CA ALA A 215 -1.36 -0.09 19.37
C ALA A 215 -0.90 -1.32 20.17
N LEU A 216 -1.76 -1.89 21.03
CA LEU A 216 -1.48 -3.15 21.72
C LEU A 216 -1.33 -4.31 20.73
N GLN A 217 -2.26 -4.45 19.77
CA GLN A 217 -2.18 -5.49 18.76
C GLN A 217 -0.86 -5.41 18.00
N GLU A 218 -0.44 -4.22 17.55
CA GLU A 218 0.82 -4.01 16.84
C GLU A 218 2.04 -4.24 17.74
N PHE A 219 2.00 -3.82 19.00
CA PHE A 219 3.02 -4.14 20.01
C PHE A 219 3.19 -5.64 20.19
N PHE A 220 2.09 -6.39 20.20
CA PHE A 220 2.05 -7.85 20.27
C PHE A 220 2.06 -8.52 18.89
N ARG A 221 2.19 -7.80 17.77
CA ARG A 221 2.20 -8.40 16.43
C ARG A 221 3.57 -9.04 16.22
N GLY A 222 3.59 -10.37 16.15
CA GLY A 222 4.81 -11.18 16.30
C GLY A 222 5.04 -11.73 17.72
N HIS A 223 4.13 -11.40 18.64
CA HIS A 223 3.91 -12.05 19.93
C HIS A 223 2.52 -12.73 19.93
N GLU A 224 2.13 -13.37 18.82
CA GLU A 224 1.07 -14.39 18.84
C GLU A 224 1.40 -15.43 19.91
N GLN A 225 0.40 -16.01 20.60
CA GLN A 225 0.54 -16.95 21.74
C GLN A 225 1.95 -17.53 21.78
N THR A 226 2.78 -16.89 22.61
CA THR A 226 4.21 -17.00 22.40
C THR A 226 4.61 -18.47 22.36
N ALA A 227 5.56 -18.82 21.52
CA ALA A 227 6.45 -19.97 21.74
C ALA A 227 6.68 -20.23 23.25
N THR A 228 6.82 -19.14 24.00
CA THR A 228 6.92 -19.05 25.46
C THR A 228 5.71 -19.56 26.25
N GLU A 229 4.45 -19.44 25.82
CA GLU A 229 3.29 -20.03 26.51
C GLU A 229 3.30 -21.57 26.42
N TRP A 230 3.53 -22.12 25.22
CA TRP A 230 3.66 -23.58 25.08
C TRP A 230 4.91 -24.09 25.82
N GLU A 231 6.04 -23.40 25.70
CA GLU A 231 7.26 -23.69 26.45
C GLU A 231 7.05 -23.66 27.96
N LEU A 232 6.29 -22.69 28.49
CA LEU A 232 6.07 -22.57 29.93
C LEU A 232 5.02 -23.53 30.47
N ASN A 233 4.00 -23.90 29.67
CA ASN A 233 2.83 -24.64 30.17
C ASN A 233 2.76 -26.09 29.71
N GLU A 234 3.38 -26.45 28.57
CA GLU A 234 3.21 -27.77 27.93
C GLU A 234 4.52 -28.53 27.72
N SER A 235 5.66 -27.85 27.59
CA SER A 235 6.97 -28.50 27.37
C SER A 235 7.48 -29.22 28.63
N GLU A 236 7.90 -30.47 28.46
CA GLU A 236 8.61 -31.25 29.48
C GLU A 236 10.10 -30.86 29.57
N ILE A 237 10.70 -30.32 28.50
CA ILE A 237 12.12 -29.94 28.47
C ILE A 237 12.38 -28.51 28.94
N TYR A 238 11.54 -27.54 28.59
CA TYR A 238 11.81 -26.13 28.86
C TYR A 238 12.01 -25.81 30.37
N PRO A 239 11.24 -26.40 31.31
CA PRO A 239 11.44 -26.17 32.75
C PRO A 239 12.80 -26.65 33.28
N ILE A 240 13.40 -27.67 32.66
CA ILE A 240 14.68 -28.26 33.11
C ILE A 240 15.91 -27.60 32.46
N LEU A 241 15.72 -26.71 31.48
CA LEU A 241 16.81 -25.97 30.85
C LEU A 241 17.39 -24.91 31.79
N ALA A 242 18.72 -24.79 31.80
CA ALA A 242 19.38 -23.63 32.39
C ALA A 242 19.08 -22.36 31.58
N GLN A 243 19.16 -21.19 32.21
CA GLN A 243 18.81 -19.91 31.58
C GLN A 243 19.57 -19.68 30.26
N TYR A 244 20.88 -19.94 30.23
CA TYR A 244 21.68 -19.81 29.00
C TYR A 244 21.28 -20.79 27.89
N GLN A 245 20.72 -21.96 28.23
CA GLN A 245 20.22 -22.94 27.26
C GLN A 245 18.90 -22.49 26.65
N LYS A 246 18.03 -21.87 27.45
CA LYS A 246 16.79 -21.22 26.96
C LYS A 246 17.15 -20.12 25.97
N GLU A 247 18.11 -19.27 26.31
CA GLU A 247 18.62 -18.23 25.42
C GLU A 247 19.22 -18.80 24.13
N GLY A 248 20.03 -19.87 24.23
CA GLY A 248 20.59 -20.57 23.08
C GLY A 248 19.52 -21.14 22.15
N TYR A 249 18.49 -21.79 22.70
CA TYR A 249 17.34 -22.30 21.97
C TYR A 249 16.57 -21.17 21.25
N HIS A 250 16.23 -20.08 21.94
CA HIS A 250 15.55 -18.91 21.35
C HIS A 250 16.38 -18.27 20.23
N GLY A 251 17.69 -18.18 20.43
CA GLY A 251 18.62 -17.69 19.42
C GLY A 251 18.65 -18.56 18.16
N LEU A 252 18.54 -19.89 18.30
CA LEU A 252 18.48 -20.82 17.16
C LEU A 252 17.19 -20.64 16.36
N LEU A 253 16.04 -20.54 17.02
CA LEU A 253 14.74 -20.34 16.34
C LEU A 253 14.72 -19.05 15.52
N LYS A 254 15.14 -17.93 16.13
CA LYS A 254 15.20 -16.63 15.46
C LYS A 254 16.15 -16.62 14.26
N ARG A 255 17.31 -17.28 14.37
CA ARG A 255 18.26 -17.37 13.25
C ARG A 255 17.73 -18.28 12.15
N SER A 256 17.11 -19.40 12.52
CA SER A 256 16.52 -20.34 11.58
C SER A 256 15.38 -19.71 10.78
N SER A 257 14.51 -18.92 11.39
CA SER A 257 13.43 -18.22 10.68
C SER A 257 13.94 -17.21 9.65
N ASN A 258 15.09 -16.58 9.94
CA ASN A 258 15.66 -15.54 9.07
C ASN A 258 16.55 -16.10 7.96
N HIS A 259 17.17 -17.26 8.17
CA HIS A 259 18.23 -17.78 7.30
C HIS A 259 18.01 -19.22 6.82
N GLY A 260 16.89 -19.85 7.19
CA GLY A 260 16.61 -21.25 6.84
C GLY A 260 17.45 -22.28 7.61
N GLY A 261 18.21 -21.85 8.63
CA GLY A 261 19.00 -22.73 9.49
C GLY A 261 19.84 -21.97 10.53
N ALA A 262 20.39 -22.70 11.51
CA ALA A 262 21.23 -22.13 12.57
C ALA A 262 22.24 -23.16 13.13
N PHE A 263 23.35 -22.66 13.69
CA PHE A 263 24.38 -23.47 14.36
C PHE A 263 24.47 -23.15 15.86
N LEU A 264 24.61 -24.20 16.68
CA LEU A 264 24.92 -24.10 18.11
C LEU A 264 26.37 -24.51 18.37
N CYS A 265 27.24 -23.53 18.62
CA CYS A 265 28.71 -23.70 18.69
C CYS A 265 29.27 -23.67 20.12
N ASP A 266 28.48 -24.09 21.12
CA ASP A 266 28.92 -24.06 22.51
C ASP A 266 30.05 -25.05 22.80
N GLY A 267 30.87 -24.76 23.82
CA GLY A 267 31.90 -25.66 24.35
C GLY A 267 31.40 -27.03 24.82
N VAL A 268 32.32 -27.96 25.09
CA VAL A 268 32.01 -29.30 25.59
C VAL A 268 31.37 -29.21 26.97
N GLY A 269 30.31 -29.99 27.23
CA GLY A 269 29.65 -30.04 28.54
C GLY A 269 28.57 -28.98 28.78
N LEU A 270 28.42 -27.98 27.91
CA LEU A 270 27.43 -26.90 28.06
C LEU A 270 25.98 -27.29 27.70
N GLY A 271 25.70 -28.59 27.52
CA GLY A 271 24.33 -29.08 27.36
C GLY A 271 23.65 -28.80 26.01
N LYS A 272 24.42 -28.70 24.91
CA LYS A 272 23.89 -28.68 23.53
C LYS A 272 22.83 -29.73 23.26
N THR A 273 22.95 -30.92 23.86
CA THR A 273 21.95 -31.99 23.75
C THR A 273 20.60 -31.60 24.34
N PHE A 274 20.57 -30.85 25.45
CA PHE A 274 19.32 -30.39 26.04
C PHE A 274 18.63 -29.34 25.18
N VAL A 275 19.42 -28.42 24.59
CA VAL A 275 18.90 -27.49 23.57
C VAL A 275 18.34 -28.25 22.36
N GLY A 276 19.01 -29.32 21.94
CA GLY A 276 18.51 -30.20 20.88
C GLY A 276 17.22 -30.93 21.23
N LEU A 277 17.08 -31.42 22.47
CA LEU A 277 15.82 -32.03 22.94
C LEU A 277 14.67 -31.03 22.94
N MET A 278 14.93 -29.78 23.36
CA MET A 278 13.94 -28.70 23.33
C MET A 278 13.46 -28.40 21.92
N LEU A 279 14.39 -28.31 20.95
CA LEU A 279 14.05 -28.12 19.54
C LEU A 279 13.21 -29.29 19.02
N ILE A 280 13.61 -30.53 19.30
CA ILE A 280 12.88 -31.72 18.86
C ILE A 280 11.46 -31.72 19.44
N GLU A 281 11.32 -31.48 20.74
CA GLU A 281 10.01 -31.45 21.40
C GLU A 281 9.11 -30.40 20.76
N ARG A 282 9.61 -29.16 20.60
CA ARG A 282 8.86 -28.07 19.97
C ARG A 282 8.43 -28.42 18.54
N LEU A 283 9.38 -28.87 17.71
CA LEU A 283 9.10 -29.17 16.30
C LEU A 283 8.06 -30.29 16.14
N VAL A 284 8.11 -31.31 17.01
CA VAL A 284 7.18 -32.45 16.95
C VAL A 284 5.82 -32.12 17.57
N MET A 285 5.80 -31.49 18.75
CA MET A 285 4.60 -31.33 19.56
C MET A 285 3.84 -30.04 19.24
N HIS A 286 4.55 -28.93 19.09
CA HIS A 286 3.96 -27.62 18.80
C HIS A 286 3.82 -27.41 17.29
N ASP A 287 4.92 -27.52 16.54
CA ASP A 287 4.92 -27.23 15.10
C ASP A 287 4.37 -28.41 14.27
N ARG A 288 4.18 -29.58 14.89
CA ARG A 288 3.63 -30.81 14.30
C ARG A 288 4.37 -31.30 13.06
N LEU A 289 5.66 -31.04 12.97
CA LEU A 289 6.54 -31.42 11.86
C LEU A 289 7.08 -32.84 12.00
N ASN A 290 7.50 -33.41 10.87
CA ASN A 290 8.34 -34.60 10.85
C ASN A 290 9.80 -34.16 11.05
N VAL A 291 10.50 -34.80 11.99
CA VAL A 291 11.83 -34.40 12.43
C VAL A 291 12.81 -35.55 12.21
N ALA A 292 13.91 -35.25 11.51
CA ALA A 292 15.03 -36.17 11.34
C ALA A 292 16.22 -35.72 12.20
N LEU A 293 16.70 -36.61 13.07
CA LEU A 293 17.88 -36.39 13.90
C LEU A 293 19.06 -37.19 13.34
N PHE A 294 20.08 -36.50 12.84
CA PHE A 294 21.31 -37.10 12.34
C PHE A 294 22.42 -37.05 13.39
N VAL A 295 22.98 -38.21 13.74
CA VAL A 295 23.95 -38.34 14.84
C VAL A 295 25.10 -39.29 14.51
N PRO A 296 26.28 -39.14 15.13
CA PRO A 296 27.32 -40.16 15.07
C PRO A 296 26.85 -41.45 15.75
N LYS A 297 27.24 -42.61 15.20
CA LYS A 297 26.88 -43.92 15.77
C LYS A 297 27.27 -44.07 17.25
N SER A 298 28.39 -43.48 17.63
CA SER A 298 28.88 -43.46 19.01
C SER A 298 28.02 -42.64 19.98
N ALA A 299 27.21 -41.70 19.48
CA ALA A 299 26.36 -40.84 20.31
C ALA A 299 24.87 -41.24 20.26
N ARG A 300 24.44 -42.00 19.26
CA ARG A 300 23.03 -42.39 19.06
C ARG A 300 22.42 -43.01 20.31
N ILE A 301 22.92 -44.17 20.73
CA ILE A 301 22.38 -44.91 21.88
C ILE A 301 22.74 -44.23 23.20
N PRO A 302 24.03 -43.96 23.51
CA PRO A 302 24.42 -43.53 24.85
C PRO A 302 24.08 -42.07 25.17
N VAL A 303 23.66 -41.26 24.18
CA VAL A 303 23.31 -39.86 24.42
C VAL A 303 21.86 -39.59 24.00
N TRP A 304 21.52 -39.80 22.74
CA TRP A 304 20.24 -39.34 22.21
C TRP A 304 19.08 -40.26 22.58
N GLU A 305 19.16 -41.56 22.28
CA GLU A 305 18.09 -42.50 22.61
C GLU A 305 17.89 -42.61 24.13
N GLN A 306 18.98 -42.61 24.91
CA GLN A 306 18.87 -42.64 26.38
C GLN A 306 18.13 -41.40 26.91
N LYS A 307 18.42 -40.21 26.38
CA LYS A 307 17.76 -38.98 26.84
C LYS A 307 16.33 -38.85 26.32
N LEU A 308 16.07 -39.22 25.07
CA LEU A 308 14.71 -39.23 24.53
C LEU A 308 13.82 -40.19 25.31
N LYS A 309 14.28 -41.41 25.62
CA LYS A 309 13.54 -42.36 26.49
C LYS A 309 13.26 -41.79 27.88
N ARG A 310 14.19 -40.99 28.42
CA ARG A 310 14.08 -40.45 29.78
C ARG A 310 13.16 -39.23 29.86
N TYR A 311 13.30 -38.30 28.92
CA TYR A 311 12.67 -36.98 29.01
C TYR A 311 11.52 -36.78 28.05
N LEU A 312 11.43 -37.57 26.96
CA LEU A 312 10.42 -37.42 25.93
C LEU A 312 9.95 -38.80 25.42
N PRO A 313 9.52 -39.73 26.32
CA PRO A 313 9.14 -41.08 25.92
C PRO A 313 7.94 -41.10 24.97
N HIS A 314 7.08 -40.09 25.02
CA HIS A 314 5.86 -39.98 24.23
C HIS A 314 6.11 -39.68 22.74
N ILE A 315 7.25 -39.08 22.39
CA ILE A 315 7.69 -38.86 20.99
C ILE A 315 8.78 -39.84 20.55
N PHE A 316 9.07 -40.87 21.34
CA PHE A 316 10.11 -41.86 21.02
C PHE A 316 9.49 -43.24 20.83
N GLY A 317 9.22 -43.64 19.57
CA GLY A 317 8.63 -44.94 19.27
C GLY A 317 8.37 -45.20 17.79
N LYS A 318 7.78 -46.35 17.45
CA LYS A 318 7.57 -46.79 16.05
C LYS A 318 6.60 -45.90 15.25
N TYR A 319 5.81 -45.06 15.93
CA TYR A 319 4.82 -44.16 15.33
C TYR A 319 5.09 -42.69 15.64
N SER A 320 6.30 -42.34 16.10
CA SER A 320 6.66 -40.95 16.35
C SER A 320 7.00 -40.22 15.06
N LYS A 321 6.72 -38.92 15.02
CA LYS A 321 7.21 -38.00 13.97
C LYS A 321 8.72 -37.69 14.08
N LEU A 322 9.46 -38.47 14.86
CA LEU A 322 10.90 -38.33 15.06
C LEU A 322 11.57 -39.61 14.55
N GLU A 323 12.49 -39.45 13.61
CA GLU A 323 13.37 -40.51 13.14
C GLU A 323 14.85 -40.19 13.41
N ILE A 324 15.63 -41.21 13.78
CA ILE A 324 17.04 -41.05 14.15
C ILE A 324 17.92 -41.84 13.19
N PHE A 325 18.79 -41.12 12.50
CA PHE A 325 19.72 -41.64 11.51
C PHE A 325 21.16 -41.51 12.01
N ASN A 326 22.00 -42.51 11.70
CA ASN A 326 23.43 -42.32 11.82
C ASN A 326 23.96 -41.54 10.61
N HIS A 327 25.03 -40.77 10.77
CA HIS A 327 25.68 -40.12 9.61
C HIS A 327 26.09 -41.11 8.50
N THR A 328 26.43 -42.35 8.87
CA THR A 328 26.76 -43.42 7.91
C THR A 328 25.56 -43.90 7.09
N ASP A 329 24.34 -43.67 7.58
CA ASP A 329 23.11 -44.19 6.95
C ASP A 329 22.74 -43.37 5.71
N LEU A 330 23.21 -42.12 5.62
CA LEU A 330 23.06 -41.24 4.45
C LEU A 330 23.72 -41.77 3.17
N LEU A 331 24.69 -42.68 3.29
CA LEU A 331 25.41 -43.27 2.17
C LEU A 331 24.88 -44.67 1.78
N ALA A 332 23.92 -45.20 2.54
CA ALA A 332 23.43 -46.57 2.38
C ALA A 332 22.09 -46.59 1.61
N PRO A 333 21.99 -47.31 0.48
CA PRO A 333 20.76 -47.39 -0.32
C PRO A 333 19.53 -47.89 0.45
N LYS A 334 19.75 -48.63 1.54
CA LYS A 334 18.70 -49.26 2.35
C LYS A 334 17.87 -48.27 3.18
N HIS A 335 18.34 -47.03 3.37
CA HIS A 335 17.67 -46.02 4.21
C HIS A 335 17.01 -44.90 3.38
N GLN A 336 16.88 -45.08 2.07
CA GLN A 336 16.28 -44.08 1.19
C GLN A 336 14.76 -43.93 1.43
N GLU A 337 14.05 -45.02 1.68
CA GLU A 337 12.61 -45.00 2.01
C GLU A 337 12.33 -44.32 3.36
N ASP A 338 13.19 -44.57 4.36
CA ASP A 338 13.12 -43.90 5.68
C ASP A 338 13.39 -42.39 5.56
N LEU A 339 14.26 -41.95 4.66
CA LEU A 339 14.52 -40.52 4.43
C LEU A 339 13.36 -39.81 3.70
N GLU A 340 12.56 -40.55 2.93
CA GLU A 340 11.37 -40.00 2.27
C GLU A 340 10.19 -39.83 3.24
N SER A 341 10.13 -40.60 4.33
CA SER A 341 9.06 -40.50 5.34
C SER A 341 9.06 -39.17 6.11
N VAL A 342 10.23 -38.52 6.19
CA VAL A 342 10.49 -37.27 6.92
C VAL A 342 10.59 -36.04 6.01
N ARG A 343 10.42 -36.22 4.70
CA ARG A 343 10.31 -35.12 3.71
C ARG A 343 8.91 -34.52 3.70
#